data_AF-A0A1T4Y1Q6-F1
#
_entry.id   AF-A0A1T4Y1Q6-F1
#
_cell.length_a   1.000
_cell.length_b   1.000
_cell.length_c   1.000
_cell.angle_alpha   90.00
_cell.angle_beta   90.00
_cell.angle_gamma   90.00
#
_symmetry.space_group_name_H-M   'P 1'
#
loop_
_entity.id
_entity.type
_entity.pdbx_description
1 polymer ?
#
loop_
_entity_poly.entity_id
_entity_poly.type
_entity_poly.pdbx_seq_one_letter_code
_entity_poly.pdbx_strand_id
1 'polypeptide(L)'
;MCGTATCATGAEDADGDGIPDWVEITACGSTTCADPNADEDGDGIPDYSEQIVCGTTTCATGDEDADGDGIADWIEIVICGDTTCATGDEDLNHDGVSDAAQLKKAFDEARAARERAAREAAEALASTGLTVGLPIGVVAMLFFGGLVVYLARRKQQRAVAALGGASDSPGGDSTRISSLFDEKSGE
;
A
#
# COMPACT_ATOMS: atom_id res chain seq x y z
N MET A 1 17.40 -11.36 15.18
CA MET A 1 18.64 -10.54 15.14
C MET A 1 18.33 -9.33 16.00
N CYS A 2 19.11 -9.08 17.05
CA CYS A 2 18.83 -8.03 18.02
C CYS A 2 19.32 -6.68 17.49
N GLY A 3 18.67 -5.59 17.90
CA GLY A 3 18.89 -4.23 17.41
C GLY A 3 20.11 -3.48 17.93
N THR A 4 21.09 -4.11 18.61
CA THR A 4 22.46 -3.56 18.84
C THR A 4 23.49 -4.62 19.31
N ALA A 5 24.78 -4.23 19.38
CA ALA A 5 26.03 -4.99 19.55
C ALA A 5 26.13 -5.84 20.82
N THR A 6 25.09 -5.79 21.66
CA THR A 6 24.99 -6.52 22.91
C THR A 6 23.79 -7.45 22.99
N CYS A 7 22.87 -7.45 22.01
CA CYS A 7 21.48 -7.82 22.25
C CYS A 7 21.01 -7.13 23.55
N ALA A 8 20.65 -5.85 23.46
CA ALA A 8 20.08 -5.16 24.61
C ALA A 8 18.94 -6.03 25.16
N THR A 9 19.13 -6.49 26.38
CA THR A 9 18.27 -7.48 27.08
C THR A 9 18.16 -7.08 28.56
N GLY A 10 18.60 -5.86 28.88
CA GLY A 10 18.96 -5.36 30.20
C GLY A 10 18.21 -4.08 30.59
N ALA A 11 18.87 -3.16 31.29
CA ALA A 11 18.25 -1.91 31.73
C ALA A 11 18.13 -0.86 30.60
N GLU A 12 18.75 -1.16 29.45
CA GLU A 12 18.87 -0.32 28.28
C GLU A 12 17.86 -0.67 27.17
N ASP A 13 16.94 -1.60 27.44
CA ASP A 13 15.81 -2.03 26.60
C ASP A 13 14.60 -2.22 27.52
N ALA A 14 13.78 -1.17 27.65
CA ALA A 14 12.79 -1.06 28.71
C ALA A 14 11.56 -1.95 28.51
N ASP A 15 11.22 -2.31 27.27
CA ASP A 15 10.14 -3.25 26.96
C ASP A 15 10.62 -4.65 26.52
N GLY A 16 11.91 -4.83 26.30
CA GLY A 16 12.53 -6.12 26.06
C GLY A 16 12.30 -6.65 24.66
N ASP A 17 12.06 -5.77 23.68
CA ASP A 17 11.83 -6.15 22.28
C ASP A 17 13.12 -6.33 21.48
N GLY A 18 14.27 -5.98 22.07
CA GLY A 18 15.60 -6.08 21.49
C GLY A 18 16.09 -4.82 20.76
N ILE A 19 15.31 -3.75 20.74
CA ILE A 19 15.71 -2.40 20.32
C ILE A 19 16.10 -1.62 21.59
N PRO A 20 17.28 -1.00 21.66
CA PRO A 20 17.61 -0.24 22.86
C PRO A 20 16.83 1.07 22.97
N ASP A 21 16.56 1.47 24.22
CA ASP A 21 15.88 2.71 24.61
C ASP A 21 16.37 3.94 23.84
N TRP A 22 17.68 4.03 23.60
CA TRP A 22 18.28 5.19 22.96
C TRP A 22 18.06 5.23 21.45
N VAL A 23 17.94 4.07 20.80
CA VAL A 23 17.52 3.96 19.40
C VAL A 23 16.05 4.35 19.30
N GLU A 24 15.20 3.87 20.20
CA GLU A 24 13.77 4.21 20.22
C GLU A 24 13.50 5.70 20.51
N ILE A 25 14.24 6.30 21.46
CA ILE A 25 14.16 7.74 21.73
C ILE A 25 14.53 8.52 20.46
N THR A 26 15.51 8.05 19.69
CA THR A 26 15.94 8.71 18.46
C THR A 26 14.91 8.54 17.34
N ALA A 27 14.33 7.35 17.20
CA ALA A 27 13.32 7.06 16.18
C ALA A 27 11.97 7.73 16.47
N CYS A 28 11.41 7.54 17.68
CA CYS A 28 10.02 7.88 17.97
C CYS A 28 9.80 8.63 19.31
N GLY A 29 10.85 8.85 20.10
CA GLY A 29 10.82 9.77 21.25
C GLY A 29 10.39 9.16 22.58
N SER A 30 10.25 7.84 22.67
CA SER A 30 10.08 7.11 23.94
C SER A 30 10.84 5.79 23.91
N THR A 31 10.97 5.13 25.05
CA THR A 31 11.77 3.89 25.24
C THR A 31 10.94 2.61 25.07
N THR A 32 9.81 2.67 24.38
CA THR A 32 8.92 1.50 24.15
C THR A 32 8.04 1.70 22.90
N CYS A 33 8.52 2.45 21.90
CA CYS A 33 7.69 2.89 20.76
C CYS A 33 8.09 2.32 19.43
N ALA A 34 9.30 1.77 19.30
CA ALA A 34 9.67 1.06 18.09
C ALA A 34 9.07 -0.36 18.13
N ASP A 35 8.87 -0.96 16.97
CA ASP A 35 8.58 -2.40 16.87
C ASP A 35 9.62 -2.98 15.92
N PRO A 36 10.38 -4.01 16.32
CA PRO A 36 11.41 -4.61 15.47
C PRO A 36 10.86 -5.29 14.21
N ASN A 37 9.54 -5.47 14.12
CA ASN A 37 8.85 -6.08 12.98
C ASN A 37 8.04 -5.09 12.14
N ALA A 38 8.02 -3.80 12.50
CA ALA A 38 7.34 -2.79 11.69
C ALA A 38 8.17 -2.49 10.43
N ASP A 39 7.51 -2.54 9.29
CA ASP A 39 8.04 -2.37 7.92
C ASP A 39 6.85 -1.90 7.04
N GLU A 40 6.64 -0.59 6.98
CA GLU A 40 5.42 0.03 6.44
C GLU A 40 5.30 -0.15 4.93
N ASP A 41 6.41 -0.12 4.19
CA ASP A 41 6.42 -0.33 2.73
C ASP A 41 6.75 -1.76 2.29
N GLY A 42 7.16 -2.62 3.21
CA GLY A 42 7.39 -4.04 2.97
C GLY A 42 8.69 -4.36 2.25
N ASP A 43 9.65 -3.43 2.25
CA ASP A 43 10.94 -3.59 1.58
C ASP A 43 11.95 -4.42 2.40
N GLY A 44 11.63 -4.67 3.67
CA GLY A 44 12.44 -5.45 4.61
C GLY A 44 13.40 -4.64 5.46
N ILE A 45 13.31 -3.32 5.44
CA ILE A 45 14.01 -2.40 6.35
C ILE A 45 13.05 -2.03 7.49
N PRO A 46 13.45 -2.12 8.76
CA PRO A 46 12.56 -1.76 9.86
C PRO A 46 12.26 -0.25 9.94
N ASP A 47 11.00 0.11 10.19
CA ASP A 47 10.52 1.50 10.27
C ASP A 47 11.37 2.40 11.18
N TYR A 48 11.79 1.87 12.34
CA TYR A 48 12.59 2.64 13.31
C TYR A 48 13.96 3.01 12.74
N SER A 49 14.54 2.15 11.90
CA SER A 49 15.82 2.41 11.28
C SER A 49 15.67 3.47 10.19
N GLU A 50 14.63 3.39 9.35
CA GLU A 50 14.37 4.39 8.32
C GLU A 50 14.11 5.78 8.91
N GLN A 51 13.41 5.82 10.04
CA GLN A 51 13.14 7.05 10.77
C GLN A 51 14.44 7.74 11.24
N ILE A 52 15.50 6.97 11.52
CA ILE A 52 16.83 7.47 11.89
C ILE A 52 17.64 7.82 10.63
N VAL A 53 17.61 6.97 9.58
CA VAL A 53 18.37 7.17 8.33
C VAL A 53 17.91 8.41 7.57
N CYS A 54 16.60 8.53 7.33
CA CYS A 54 16.05 9.51 6.39
C CYS A 54 14.79 10.23 6.86
N GLY A 55 14.29 9.90 8.07
CA GLY A 55 13.28 10.70 8.75
C GLY A 55 11.83 10.31 8.45
N THR A 56 11.59 9.20 7.75
CA THR A 56 10.26 8.61 7.54
C THR A 56 10.35 7.08 7.58
N THR A 57 9.23 6.38 7.53
CA THR A 57 9.09 4.91 7.59
C THR A 57 9.00 4.22 6.22
N THR A 58 9.45 4.89 5.14
CA THR A 58 9.34 4.36 3.76
C THR A 58 10.42 4.91 2.81
N CYS A 59 11.52 5.43 3.38
CA CYS A 59 12.49 6.23 2.63
C CYS A 59 13.85 5.57 2.44
N ALA A 60 14.21 4.59 3.26
CA ALA A 60 15.47 3.91 3.08
C ALA A 60 15.37 2.97 1.88
N THR A 61 16.49 2.70 1.22
CA THR A 61 16.54 1.81 0.06
C THR A 61 17.47 0.62 0.28
N GLY A 62 18.23 0.65 1.38
CA GLY A 62 19.25 -0.31 1.72
C GLY A 62 20.59 -0.02 1.04
N ASP A 63 20.70 1.12 0.34
CA ASP A 63 21.90 1.59 -0.36
C ASP A 63 22.56 2.77 0.35
N GLU A 64 21.93 3.32 1.41
CA GLU A 64 22.51 4.37 2.25
C GLU A 64 23.70 3.80 3.04
N ASP A 65 24.83 4.53 3.02
CA ASP A 65 26.11 4.14 3.63
C ASP A 65 26.86 5.45 3.99
N ALA A 66 26.69 5.91 5.22
CA ALA A 66 27.06 7.26 5.64
C ALA A 66 28.56 7.43 5.86
N ASP A 67 29.27 6.39 6.27
CA ASP A 67 30.72 6.41 6.46
C ASP A 67 31.54 5.78 5.32
N GLY A 68 30.88 5.08 4.38
CA GLY A 68 31.48 4.54 3.18
C GLY A 68 32.25 3.25 3.41
N ASP A 69 31.97 2.50 4.49
CA ASP A 69 32.62 1.24 4.80
C ASP A 69 32.00 0.03 4.07
N GLY A 70 30.85 0.23 3.41
CA GLY A 70 30.14 -0.77 2.64
C GLY A 70 29.06 -1.54 3.42
N ILE A 71 28.76 -1.13 4.65
CA ILE A 71 27.62 -1.57 5.44
C ILE A 71 26.51 -0.53 5.28
N ALA A 72 25.27 -0.99 5.11
CA ALA A 72 24.16 -0.06 4.91
C ALA A 72 23.73 0.57 6.25
N ASP A 73 23.37 1.85 6.26
CA ASP A 73 23.02 2.61 7.47
C ASP A 73 21.97 1.89 8.35
N TRP A 74 20.96 1.28 7.73
CA TRP A 74 19.93 0.55 8.47
C TRP A 74 20.49 -0.70 9.17
N ILE A 75 21.48 -1.38 8.55
CA ILE A 75 22.18 -2.52 9.14
C ILE A 75 22.99 -2.04 10.34
N GLU A 76 23.66 -0.90 10.23
CA GLU A 76 24.42 -0.33 11.34
C GLU A 76 23.52 0.07 12.50
N ILE A 77 22.37 0.67 12.22
CA ILE A 77 21.36 0.96 13.24
C ILE A 77 20.90 -0.33 13.93
N VAL A 78 20.66 -1.41 13.19
CA VAL A 78 20.30 -2.72 13.77
C VAL A 78 21.47 -3.33 14.55
N ILE A 79 22.73 -3.09 14.15
CA ILE A 79 23.89 -3.71 14.79
C ILE A 79 24.38 -2.93 15.98
N CYS A 80 24.28 -1.60 15.99
CA CYS A 80 24.87 -0.79 17.04
C CYS A 80 24.18 0.56 17.23
N GLY A 81 23.12 0.86 16.47
CA GLY A 81 22.16 1.95 16.68
C GLY A 81 22.58 3.32 16.16
N ASP A 82 23.72 3.40 15.48
CA ASP A 82 24.23 4.59 14.79
C ASP A 82 24.55 4.23 13.33
N THR A 83 24.66 5.21 12.43
CA THR A 83 24.91 5.00 11.00
C THR A 83 26.39 4.99 10.63
N THR A 84 27.30 4.83 11.60
CA THR A 84 28.76 4.85 11.37
C THR A 84 29.52 3.93 12.33
N CYS A 85 28.83 2.95 12.91
CA CYS A 85 29.32 2.21 14.08
C CYS A 85 29.65 0.75 13.83
N ALA A 86 29.08 0.13 12.77
CA ALA A 86 29.42 -1.24 12.47
C ALA A 86 30.77 -1.26 11.74
N THR A 87 31.50 -2.35 11.89
CA THR A 87 32.80 -2.55 11.22
C THR A 87 32.76 -3.73 10.26
N GLY A 88 31.71 -4.55 10.34
CA GLY A 88 31.53 -5.76 9.57
C GLY A 88 32.22 -6.97 10.20
N ASP A 89 32.85 -6.80 11.36
CA ASP A 89 33.47 -7.86 12.15
C ASP A 89 32.58 -8.34 13.31
N GLU A 90 31.44 -7.68 13.55
CA GLU A 90 30.50 -8.03 14.62
C GLU A 90 29.91 -9.43 14.37
N ASP A 91 30.13 -10.37 15.29
CA ASP A 91 29.61 -11.75 15.28
C ASP A 91 29.06 -12.06 16.67
N LEU A 92 27.90 -11.48 17.00
CA LEU A 92 27.32 -11.54 18.35
C LEU A 92 26.94 -12.95 18.77
N ASN A 93 26.56 -13.79 17.80
CA ASN A 93 26.14 -15.17 18.06
C ASN A 93 27.32 -16.18 18.01
N HIS A 94 28.52 -15.72 17.62
CA HIS A 94 29.75 -16.49 17.47
C HIS A 94 29.60 -17.70 16.52
N ASP A 95 28.82 -17.56 15.45
CA ASP A 95 28.66 -18.59 14.42
C ASP A 95 29.74 -18.52 13.32
N GLY A 96 30.60 -17.51 13.38
CA GLY A 96 31.68 -17.29 12.42
C GLY A 96 31.26 -16.52 11.17
N VAL A 97 30.05 -15.96 11.14
CA VAL A 97 29.56 -15.07 10.09
C VAL A 97 29.14 -13.75 10.73
N SER A 98 29.72 -12.65 10.25
CA SER A 98 29.39 -11.32 10.77
C SER A 98 27.89 -11.01 10.62
N ASP A 99 27.29 -10.38 11.63
CA ASP A 99 25.88 -9.97 11.66
C ASP A 99 25.52 -9.08 10.47
N ALA A 100 26.41 -8.16 10.08
CA ALA A 100 26.24 -7.32 8.90
C ALA A 100 26.07 -8.14 7.62
N ALA A 101 26.92 -9.16 7.42
CA ALA A 101 26.79 -10.07 6.29
C ALA A 101 25.52 -10.92 6.36
N GLN A 102 25.08 -11.35 7.55
CA GLN A 102 23.85 -12.12 7.72
C GLN A 102 22.62 -11.27 7.37
N LEU A 103 22.54 -10.05 7.90
CA LEU A 103 21.46 -9.10 7.63
C LEU A 103 21.41 -8.72 6.15
N LYS A 104 22.55 -8.34 5.57
CA LYS A 104 22.64 -8.02 4.15
C LYS A 104 22.19 -9.17 3.27
N LYS A 105 22.64 -10.39 3.57
CA LYS A 105 22.23 -11.58 2.82
C LYS A 105 20.72 -11.82 2.92
N ALA A 106 20.15 -11.73 4.11
CA ALA A 106 18.72 -11.91 4.31
C ALA A 106 17.89 -10.87 3.53
N PHE A 107 18.32 -9.60 3.57
CA PHE A 107 17.70 -8.51 2.81
C PHE A 107 17.77 -8.75 1.29
N ASP A 108 18.95 -9.07 0.76
CA ASP A 108 19.17 -9.33 -0.67
C ASP A 108 18.34 -10.54 -1.15
N GLU A 109 18.27 -11.61 -0.34
CA GLU A 109 17.46 -12.80 -0.64
C GLU A 109 15.96 -12.48 -0.63
N ALA A 110 15.47 -11.70 0.34
CA ALA A 110 14.08 -11.27 0.42
C ALA A 110 13.72 -10.38 -0.78
N ARG A 111 14.56 -9.40 -1.11
CA ARG A 111 14.38 -8.52 -2.28
C ARG A 111 14.33 -9.32 -3.57
N ALA A 112 15.26 -10.26 -3.77
CA ALA A 112 15.26 -11.13 -4.93
C ALA A 112 14.01 -12.03 -5.00
N ALA A 113 13.50 -12.52 -3.86
CA ALA A 113 12.29 -13.31 -3.81
C ALA A 113 11.04 -12.50 -4.21
N ARG A 114 10.93 -11.25 -3.73
CA ARG A 114 9.85 -10.31 -4.11
C ARG A 114 9.88 -10.03 -5.61
N GLU A 115 11.06 -9.77 -6.17
CA GLU A 115 11.22 -9.54 -7.61
C GLU A 115 10.84 -10.76 -8.45
N ARG A 116 11.19 -11.97 -8.01
CA ARG A 116 10.79 -13.22 -8.68
C ARG A 116 9.28 -13.42 -8.61
N ALA A 117 8.67 -13.23 -7.45
CA ALA A 117 7.23 -13.33 -7.28
C ALA A 117 6.48 -12.31 -8.16
N ALA A 118 7.00 -11.08 -8.28
CA ALA A 118 6.43 -10.06 -9.16
C ALA A 118 6.51 -10.47 -10.65
N ARG A 119 7.63 -11.07 -11.08
CA ARG A 119 7.80 -11.58 -12.45
C ARG A 119 6.87 -12.76 -12.73
N GLU A 120 6.79 -13.72 -11.82
CA GLU A 120 5.89 -14.86 -11.94
C GLU A 120 4.42 -14.43 -11.96
N ALA A 121 4.04 -13.45 -11.14
CA ALA A 121 2.69 -12.85 -11.17
C ALA A 121 2.40 -12.14 -12.50
N ALA A 122 3.38 -11.41 -13.05
CA ALA A 122 3.26 -10.78 -14.35
C ALA A 122 3.10 -11.80 -15.49
N GLU A 123 3.85 -12.90 -15.45
CA GLU A 123 3.73 -14.01 -16.41
C GLU A 123 2.40 -14.79 -16.25
N ALA A 124 1.92 -14.96 -15.02
CA ALA A 124 0.59 -15.52 -14.74
C ALA A 124 -0.53 -14.63 -15.32
N LEU A 125 -0.40 -13.30 -15.18
CA LEU A 125 -1.34 -12.37 -15.79
C LEU A 125 -1.26 -12.39 -17.33
N ALA A 126 -0.07 -12.55 -17.89
CA ALA A 126 0.12 -12.70 -19.33
C ALA A 126 -0.48 -14.02 -19.88
N SER A 127 -0.41 -15.10 -19.10
CA SER A 127 -0.91 -16.43 -19.51
C SER A 127 -2.41 -16.64 -19.29
N THR A 128 -3.07 -15.84 -18.45
CA THR A 128 -4.54 -15.92 -18.21
C THR A 128 -5.39 -15.34 -19.34
N GLY A 129 -4.79 -14.89 -20.44
CA GLY A 129 -5.50 -14.81 -21.73
C GLY A 129 -6.68 -13.83 -21.78
N LEU A 130 -6.62 -12.69 -21.08
CA LEU A 130 -7.45 -11.51 -21.43
C LEU A 130 -6.88 -10.75 -22.64
N THR A 131 -5.98 -11.37 -23.39
CA THR A 131 -5.71 -11.03 -24.78
C THR A 131 -6.69 -11.81 -25.66
N VAL A 132 -8.00 -11.54 -25.55
CA VAL A 132 -8.84 -11.71 -26.73
C VAL A 132 -8.20 -10.78 -27.76
N GLY A 133 -7.62 -11.37 -28.80
CA GLY A 133 -7.04 -10.66 -29.93
C GLY A 133 -8.12 -9.85 -30.65
N LEU A 134 -8.53 -8.73 -30.05
CA LEU A 134 -8.99 -7.57 -30.76
C LEU A 134 -7.83 -6.59 -30.71
N PRO A 135 -7.28 -6.16 -31.86
CA PRO A 135 -6.34 -5.05 -31.83
C PRO A 135 -7.05 -3.89 -31.12
N ILE A 136 -6.34 -3.14 -30.30
CA ILE A 136 -6.84 -2.01 -29.48
C ILE A 136 -7.81 -1.10 -30.29
N GLY A 137 -7.65 -1.04 -31.61
CA GLY A 137 -8.57 -0.41 -32.55
C GLY A 137 -10.03 -0.90 -32.52
N VAL A 138 -10.34 -2.18 -32.30
CA VAL A 138 -11.72 -2.68 -32.33
C VAL A 138 -12.45 -2.44 -31.01
N VAL A 139 -11.75 -2.55 -29.88
CA VAL A 139 -12.32 -2.16 -28.57
C VAL A 139 -12.62 -0.65 -28.58
N ALA A 140 -11.69 0.18 -29.06
CA ALA A 140 -11.94 1.61 -29.24
C ALA A 140 -13.10 1.90 -30.22
N MET A 141 -13.18 1.21 -31.38
CA MET A 141 -14.28 1.41 -32.34
C MET A 141 -15.66 1.05 -31.78
N LEU A 142 -15.77 0.03 -30.93
CA LEU A 142 -17.04 -0.35 -30.30
C LEU A 142 -17.50 0.67 -29.24
N PHE A 143 -16.57 1.22 -28.45
CA PHE A 143 -16.89 2.28 -27.48
C PHE A 143 -17.21 3.62 -28.15
N PHE A 144 -16.48 4.02 -29.19
CA PHE A 144 -16.77 5.26 -29.93
C PHE A 144 -18.04 5.16 -30.79
N GLY A 145 -18.29 4.03 -31.45
CA GLY A 145 -19.51 3.79 -32.22
C GLY A 145 -20.77 3.76 -31.33
N GLY A 146 -20.70 3.08 -30.18
CA GLY A 146 -21.79 3.04 -29.20
C GLY A 146 -22.11 4.41 -28.60
N LEU A 147 -21.09 5.21 -28.27
CA LEU A 147 -21.27 6.56 -27.72
C LEU A 147 -21.90 7.53 -28.74
N VAL A 148 -21.50 7.46 -30.01
CA VAL A 148 -22.08 8.30 -31.08
C VAL A 148 -23.55 7.93 -31.32
N VAL A 149 -23.89 6.65 -31.39
CA VAL A 149 -25.28 6.19 -31.54
C VAL A 149 -26.14 6.55 -30.33
N TYR A 150 -25.59 6.43 -29.12
CA TYR A 150 -26.26 6.82 -27.88
C TYR A 150 -26.59 8.31 -27.82
N LEU A 151 -25.63 9.18 -28.16
CA LEU A 151 -25.84 10.63 -28.19
C LEU A 151 -26.80 11.06 -29.31
N ALA A 152 -26.75 10.40 -30.47
CA ALA A 152 -27.69 10.63 -31.56
C ALA A 152 -29.13 10.24 -31.16
N ARG A 153 -29.31 9.08 -30.51
CA ARG A 153 -30.63 8.65 -29.99
C ARG A 153 -31.15 9.60 -28.92
N ARG A 154 -30.30 10.09 -28.01
CA ARG A 154 -30.70 11.08 -26.99
C ARG A 154 -31.17 12.40 -27.61
N LYS A 155 -30.55 12.84 -28.71
CA LYS A 155 -30.98 14.03 -29.47
C LYS A 155 -32.32 13.81 -30.17
N GLN A 156 -32.52 12.64 -30.78
CA GLN A 156 -33.79 12.27 -31.43
C GLN A 156 -34.93 12.15 -30.42
N GLN A 157 -34.70 11.54 -29.25
CA GLN A 157 -35.71 11.44 -28.18
C GLN A 157 -36.11 12.82 -27.62
N ARG A 158 -35.16 13.76 -27.50
CA ARG A 158 -35.45 15.15 -27.13
C ARG A 158 -36.24 15.89 -28.21
N ALA A 159 -35.95 15.64 -29.49
CA ALA A 159 -36.68 16.22 -30.61
C ALA A 159 -38.14 15.68 -30.69
N VAL A 160 -38.33 14.38 -30.46
CA VAL A 160 -39.66 13.75 -30.43
C VAL A 160 -40.46 14.19 -29.20
N ALA A 161 -39.83 14.33 -28.03
CA ALA A 161 -40.48 14.86 -26.83
C ALA A 161 -40.84 16.36 -26.96
N ALA A 162 -40.06 17.15 -27.71
CA ALA A 162 -40.36 18.56 -27.97
C ALA A 162 -41.48 18.76 -29.01
N LEU A 163 -41.72 17.78 -29.89
CA LEU A 163 -42.82 17.80 -30.87
C LEU A 163 -44.11 17.15 -30.35
N GLY A 164 -44.05 16.31 -29.32
CA GLY A 164 -45.22 15.66 -28.70
C GLY A 164 -45.87 16.45 -27.55
N GLY A 165 -45.32 17.60 -27.17
CA GLY A 165 -45.78 18.40 -26.03
C GLY A 165 -46.77 19.53 -26.35
N ALA A 166 -47.27 19.63 -27.59
CA ALA A 166 -48.11 20.75 -28.01
C ALA A 166 -49.30 20.32 -28.89
N SER A 167 -50.28 19.65 -28.26
CA SER A 167 -51.71 19.58 -28.64
C SER A 167 -52.34 18.52 -27.74
N ASP A 168 -53.45 18.67 -27.03
CA ASP A 168 -54.45 19.71 -26.91
C ASP A 168 -55.27 19.27 -25.68
N SER A 169 -55.66 20.21 -24.82
CA SER A 169 -56.75 19.98 -23.85
C SER A 169 -57.89 20.88 -24.31
N PRO A 170 -59.13 20.37 -24.44
CA PRO A 170 -60.05 20.61 -23.33
C PRO A 170 -61.22 19.60 -23.21
N GLY A 171 -61.77 19.51 -21.99
CA GLY A 171 -63.23 19.56 -21.80
C GLY A 171 -63.96 18.29 -21.35
N GLY A 172 -64.84 18.47 -20.35
CA GLY A 172 -66.00 17.62 -20.07
C GLY A 172 -65.76 16.58 -18.97
N ASP A 173 -66.06 16.85 -17.71
CA ASP A 173 -67.38 16.83 -17.06
C ASP A 173 -67.74 15.47 -16.42
N SER A 174 -68.14 15.59 -15.15
CA SER A 174 -69.05 14.75 -14.38
C SER A 174 -68.73 13.29 -14.03
N THR A 175 -68.64 13.15 -12.71
CA THR A 175 -69.45 12.26 -11.85
C THR A 175 -68.93 10.88 -11.44
N ARG A 176 -68.79 10.79 -10.09
CA ARG A 176 -69.26 9.71 -9.17
C ARG A 176 -68.58 8.34 -9.36
N ILE A 177 -68.23 7.56 -8.35
CA ILE A 177 -68.88 7.20 -7.08
C ILE A 177 -67.82 6.36 -6.32
N SER A 178 -67.48 6.71 -5.07
CA SER A 178 -67.88 5.97 -3.85
C SER A 178 -67.06 4.74 -3.46
N SER A 179 -66.23 4.88 -2.41
CA SER A 179 -66.01 3.92 -1.30
C SER A 179 -65.03 4.61 -0.32
N LEU A 180 -65.40 5.38 0.71
CA LEU A 180 -66.25 5.19 1.88
C LEU A 180 -65.86 4.00 2.79
N PHE A 181 -65.57 4.34 4.05
CA PHE A 181 -65.34 3.55 5.28
C PHE A 181 -63.95 2.92 5.45
N ASP A 182 -63.25 3.03 6.59
CA ASP A 182 -63.52 3.53 7.95
C ASP A 182 -62.12 3.61 8.67
N GLU A 183 -61.75 4.66 9.41
CA GLU A 183 -61.93 4.82 10.88
C GLU A 183 -61.04 3.83 11.70
N LYS A 184 -60.32 4.14 12.79
CA LYS A 184 -60.12 5.27 13.71
C LYS A 184 -58.89 4.96 14.59
N SER A 185 -58.21 6.03 15.01
CA SER A 185 -57.71 6.35 16.37
C SER A 185 -57.07 5.28 17.28
N GLY A 186 -55.90 5.57 17.84
CA GLY A 186 -55.78 6.17 19.20
C GLY A 186 -55.07 5.11 20.06
N GLU A 187 -54.10 5.40 20.93
CA GLU A 187 -53.77 6.55 21.76
C GLU A 187 -52.27 6.88 21.73
#